data_AF-A0A954YZ80-F1
#
_entry.id   AF-A0A954YZ80-F1
#
_cell.length_a   1.000
_cell.length_b   1.000
_cell.length_c   1.000
_cell.angle_alpha   90.00
_cell.angle_beta   90.00
_cell.angle_gamma   90.00
#
_symmetry.space_group_name_H-M   'P 1'
#
loop_
_entity.id
_entity.type
_entity.pdbx_description
1 polymer ?
#
loop_
_entity_poly.entity_id
_entity_poly.type
_entity_poly.pdbx_seq_one_letter_code
_entity_poly.pdbx_strand_id
1 'polypeptide(L)'
;MKKQLSLVIVILLASCGAGAVARSAWYNAKPGYPPMPWVKPVAKEPPPVVRKDPPVDKPSEDADADNGAATGPSAVGTADEAPKDVCACNKRVEGFCVAEIECVLRHLADRDATIVDAREQHDYDEARLAGAIHVPSSAVYDNMDNLMAVVPVQDSLIIVYCGGGNCEASKNVGIVLRDFGFTNVLLYENGWEEIEASGRFGDFIEIGG
;
A
#
# COMPACT_ATOMS: atom_id res chain seq x y z
N MET A 1 46.78 36.28 34.34
CA MET A 1 45.99 35.02 34.42
C MET A 1 44.53 35.36 34.11
N LYS A 2 44.09 35.20 32.86
CA LYS A 2 42.71 35.52 32.42
C LYS A 2 42.00 34.20 32.12
N LYS A 3 40.99 33.85 32.92
CA LYS A 3 40.16 32.65 32.70
C LYS A 3 39.15 32.96 31.58
N GLN A 4 39.31 32.31 30.43
CA GLN A 4 38.30 32.28 29.38
C GLN A 4 37.28 31.20 29.76
N LEU A 5 36.05 31.62 30.07
CA LEU A 5 34.93 30.74 30.33
C LEU A 5 34.18 30.55 29.01
N SER A 6 34.44 29.45 28.30
CA SER A 6 33.67 29.12 27.10
C SER A 6 32.32 28.53 27.49
N LEU A 7 31.27 29.31 27.26
CA LEU A 7 29.88 28.91 27.35
C LEU A 7 29.55 28.00 26.16
N VAL A 8 29.49 26.68 26.38
CA VAL A 8 29.00 25.73 25.38
C VAL A 8 27.47 25.71 25.44
N ILE A 9 26.83 26.48 24.56
CA ILE A 9 25.39 26.39 24.31
C ILE A 9 25.17 25.16 23.43
N VAL A 10 24.75 24.06 24.05
CA VAL A 10 24.23 22.89 23.34
C VAL A 10 22.80 23.23 22.89
N ILE A 11 22.66 23.71 21.66
CA ILE A 11 21.35 23.80 21.01
C ILE A 11 20.97 22.39 20.57
N LEU A 12 20.21 21.69 21.42
CA LEU A 12 19.47 20.49 21.05
C LEU A 12 18.37 20.91 20.07
N LEU A 13 18.67 20.85 18.77
CA LEU A 13 17.64 20.86 17.72
C LEU A 13 16.93 19.50 17.76
N ALA A 14 15.90 19.42 18.60
CA ALA A 14 14.86 18.42 18.45
C ALA A 14 14.10 18.75 17.15
N SER A 15 14.45 18.07 16.05
CA SER A 15 13.64 18.02 14.84
C SER A 15 12.36 17.23 15.13
N CYS A 16 11.42 17.89 15.79
CA CYS A 16 10.05 17.44 15.94
C CYS A 16 9.16 18.60 15.49
N GLY A 17 8.57 18.50 14.30
CA GLY A 17 7.50 19.43 13.89
C GLY A 17 7.49 19.95 12.45
N ALA A 18 8.47 19.66 11.60
CA ALA A 18 8.46 20.21 10.23
C ALA A 18 7.34 19.65 9.33
N GLY A 19 6.84 18.44 9.62
CA GLY A 19 5.81 17.80 8.77
C GLY A 19 4.39 18.33 8.96
N ALA A 20 4.03 18.90 10.12
CA ALA A 20 2.65 19.35 10.37
C ALA A 20 2.36 20.74 9.77
N VAL A 21 3.34 21.64 9.79
CA VAL A 21 3.16 23.04 9.33
C VAL A 21 3.13 23.13 7.80
N ALA A 22 3.84 22.23 7.10
CA ALA A 22 3.82 22.16 5.63
C ALA A 22 2.48 21.67 5.06
N ARG A 23 1.74 20.83 5.81
CA ARG A 23 0.46 20.24 5.38
C ARG A 23 -0.66 21.28 5.26
N SER A 24 -0.77 22.18 6.23
CA SER A 24 -1.84 23.20 6.25
C SER A 24 -1.63 24.34 5.24
N ALA A 25 -0.38 24.66 4.93
CA ALA A 25 -0.06 25.76 4.01
C ALA A 25 -0.32 25.40 2.54
N TRP A 26 -0.15 24.13 2.16
CA TRP A 26 -0.38 23.67 0.79
C TRP A 26 -1.88 23.49 0.49
N TYR A 27 -2.65 22.91 1.42
CA TYR A 27 -4.10 22.71 1.29
C TYR A 27 -4.87 24.05 1.17
N ASN A 28 -4.54 25.03 2.02
CA ASN A 28 -5.22 26.33 2.04
C ASN A 28 -4.82 27.27 0.87
N ALA A 29 -3.86 26.88 0.03
CA ALA A 29 -3.37 27.72 -1.07
C ALA A 29 -4.07 27.46 -2.42
N LYS A 30 -4.97 26.48 -2.53
CA LYS A 30 -5.66 26.15 -3.79
C LYS A 30 -7.04 26.80 -3.89
N PRO A 31 -7.34 27.54 -4.99
CA PRO A 31 -8.66 28.14 -5.19
C PRO A 31 -9.77 27.08 -5.24
N GLY A 32 -10.80 27.24 -4.41
CA GLY A 32 -11.99 26.37 -4.40
C GLY A 32 -12.04 25.30 -3.31
N TYR A 33 -11.00 25.18 -2.46
CA TYR A 33 -11.02 24.26 -1.31
C TYR A 33 -11.68 24.92 -0.09
N PRO A 34 -12.62 24.26 0.61
CA PRO A 34 -13.18 24.77 1.85
C PRO A 34 -12.10 24.81 2.96
N PRO A 35 -12.13 25.80 3.87
CA PRO A 35 -11.15 25.87 4.95
C PRO A 35 -11.33 24.70 5.92
N MET A 36 -10.21 24.09 6.33
CA MET A 36 -10.16 22.94 7.25
C MET A 36 -11.01 23.17 8.52
N PRO A 37 -11.98 22.30 8.86
CA PRO A 37 -12.58 22.28 10.19
C PRO A 37 -11.55 21.74 11.19
N TRP A 38 -11.21 22.53 12.21
CA TRP A 38 -10.25 22.13 13.24
C TRP A 38 -10.86 21.04 14.13
N VAL A 39 -10.48 19.78 13.92
CA VAL A 39 -10.86 18.66 14.80
C VAL A 39 -9.65 18.26 15.63
N LYS A 40 -9.82 18.20 16.96
CA LYS A 40 -8.75 17.78 17.88
C LYS A 40 -8.33 16.34 17.54
N PRO A 41 -7.02 16.04 17.46
CA PRO A 41 -6.57 14.68 17.19
C PRO A 41 -7.01 13.77 18.34
N VAL A 42 -7.96 12.86 18.05
CA VAL A 42 -8.23 11.72 18.92
C VAL A 42 -7.21 10.66 18.56
N ALA A 43 -6.12 10.61 19.32
CA ALA A 43 -5.20 9.49 19.27
C ALA A 43 -5.92 8.25 19.80
N LYS A 44 -6.54 7.47 18.90
CA LYS A 44 -6.71 6.04 19.16
C LYS A 44 -5.46 5.37 18.64
N GLU A 45 -4.69 4.80 19.56
CA GLU A 45 -3.54 3.97 19.20
C GLU A 45 -3.98 2.91 18.19
N PRO A 46 -3.21 2.66 17.12
CA PRO A 46 -3.51 1.56 16.21
C PRO A 46 -3.54 0.25 17.01
N PRO A 47 -4.47 -0.68 16.70
CA PRO A 47 -4.55 -1.95 17.42
C PRO A 47 -3.19 -2.67 17.35
N PRO A 48 -2.71 -3.25 18.45
CA PRO A 48 -1.42 -3.91 18.48
C PRO A 48 -1.40 -5.08 17.51
N VAL A 49 -0.45 -5.05 16.57
CA VAL A 49 -0.19 -6.16 15.65
C VAL A 49 0.41 -7.31 16.46
N VAL A 50 -0.42 -8.28 16.82
CA VAL A 50 0.01 -9.47 17.57
C VAL A 50 0.77 -10.40 16.63
N ARG A 51 2.09 -10.43 16.79
CA ARG A 51 2.97 -11.43 16.18
C ARG A 51 2.67 -12.79 16.82
N LYS A 52 2.12 -13.72 16.06
CA LYS A 52 2.20 -15.15 16.38
C LYS A 52 3.30 -15.73 15.50
N ASP A 53 4.38 -16.15 16.12
CA ASP A 53 5.50 -16.77 15.43
C ASP A 53 5.02 -18.02 14.67
N PRO A 54 5.47 -18.24 13.42
CA PRO A 54 5.16 -19.47 12.70
C PRO A 54 5.92 -20.67 13.31
N PRO A 55 5.34 -21.87 13.33
CA PRO A 55 6.04 -23.07 13.78
C PRO A 55 7.16 -23.47 12.80
N VAL A 56 8.36 -23.71 13.33
CA VAL A 56 9.54 -24.18 12.59
C VAL A 56 9.58 -25.72 12.52
N ASP A 57 9.58 -26.22 11.28
CA ASP A 57 10.09 -27.46 10.66
C ASP A 57 10.40 -28.75 11.45
N LYS A 58 10.12 -29.91 10.80
CA LYS A 58 11.18 -30.87 10.37
C LYS A 58 10.73 -31.95 9.33
N PRO A 59 11.68 -32.56 8.55
CA PRO A 59 11.46 -33.25 7.27
C PRO A 59 11.69 -34.79 7.23
N SER A 60 11.58 -35.34 6.00
CA SER A 60 12.06 -36.61 5.37
C SER A 60 11.20 -37.90 5.59
N GLU A 61 10.99 -38.85 4.66
CA GLU A 61 11.83 -39.46 3.59
C GLU A 61 10.98 -40.14 2.46
N ASP A 62 11.49 -40.03 1.22
CA ASP A 62 11.76 -41.04 0.16
C ASP A 62 10.69 -41.97 -0.46
N ALA A 63 10.58 -41.93 -1.81
CA ALA A 63 10.87 -43.07 -2.71
C ALA A 63 10.65 -42.72 -4.20
N ASP A 64 11.70 -42.93 -4.99
CA ASP A 64 11.80 -42.85 -6.45
C ASP A 64 10.94 -43.88 -7.22
N ALA A 65 10.48 -43.53 -8.43
CA ALA A 65 10.48 -44.39 -9.63
C ALA A 65 10.03 -43.62 -10.89
N ASP A 66 10.47 -44.11 -12.05
CA ASP A 66 10.90 -43.39 -13.25
C ASP A 66 10.06 -43.74 -14.51
N ASN A 67 10.23 -42.91 -15.56
CA ASN A 67 9.91 -43.06 -17.00
C ASN A 67 8.46 -42.82 -17.46
N GLY A 68 8.15 -42.04 -18.51
CA GLY A 68 9.00 -41.36 -19.50
C GLY A 68 8.16 -40.82 -20.67
N ALA A 69 8.43 -39.56 -21.02
CA ALA A 69 8.36 -38.89 -22.33
C ALA A 69 7.16 -39.07 -23.28
N ALA A 70 6.44 -37.96 -23.48
CA ALA A 70 6.03 -37.50 -24.82
C ALA A 70 5.95 -35.96 -24.91
N THR A 71 6.89 -35.39 -25.68
CA THR A 71 6.75 -34.23 -26.58
C THR A 71 6.44 -32.82 -26.04
N GLY A 72 7.49 -31.96 -25.99
CA GLY A 72 7.41 -30.50 -26.26
C GLY A 72 7.99 -29.56 -25.17
N PRO A 73 9.19 -28.94 -25.36
CA PRO A 73 9.78 -27.93 -24.45
C PRO A 73 9.43 -26.50 -24.92
N SER A 74 9.43 -25.38 -24.18
CA SER A 74 10.25 -24.84 -23.08
C SER A 74 9.62 -23.47 -22.74
N ALA A 75 9.47 -22.94 -21.53
CA ALA A 75 10.07 -23.23 -20.25
C ALA A 75 9.02 -23.03 -19.13
N VAL A 76 8.82 -24.09 -18.36
CA VAL A 76 8.29 -24.04 -17.00
C VAL A 76 9.40 -23.40 -16.17
N GLY A 77 9.14 -22.21 -15.63
CA GLY A 77 10.01 -21.56 -14.66
C GLY A 77 9.95 -22.32 -13.34
N THR A 78 11.11 -22.77 -12.88
CA THR A 78 11.34 -23.36 -11.57
C THR A 78 10.87 -22.40 -10.47
N ALA A 79 10.06 -22.91 -9.53
CA ALA A 79 9.97 -22.34 -8.20
C ALA A 79 11.35 -22.51 -7.56
N ASP A 80 12.20 -21.47 -7.63
CA ASP A 80 13.41 -21.23 -6.84
C ASP A 80 14.23 -20.12 -7.54
N GLU A 81 13.72 -18.89 -7.48
CA GLU A 81 14.43 -17.59 -7.45
C GLU A 81 13.38 -16.52 -7.81
N ALA A 82 12.95 -15.74 -6.81
CA ALA A 82 12.03 -14.63 -7.03
C ALA A 82 12.60 -13.70 -8.15
N PRO A 83 11.80 -13.33 -9.17
CA PRO A 83 12.27 -12.49 -10.27
C PRO A 83 12.87 -11.19 -9.75
N LYS A 84 14.02 -10.77 -10.31
CA LYS A 84 14.82 -9.65 -9.80
C LYS A 84 14.16 -8.26 -9.94
N ASP A 85 12.94 -8.20 -10.44
CA ASP A 85 12.13 -6.98 -10.51
C ASP A 85 10.61 -7.28 -10.55
N VAL A 86 10.08 -8.10 -9.64
CA VAL A 86 8.64 -8.46 -9.56
C VAL A 86 7.66 -7.27 -9.71
N CYS A 87 8.08 -6.07 -9.30
CA CYS A 87 7.32 -4.82 -9.42
C CYS A 87 7.87 -3.83 -10.46
N ALA A 88 8.57 -4.30 -11.48
CA ALA A 88 9.04 -3.45 -12.58
C ALA A 88 7.87 -2.73 -13.25
N CYS A 89 8.06 -1.44 -13.46
CA CYS A 89 7.07 -0.59 -14.10
C CYS A 89 7.06 -0.80 -15.62
N ASN A 90 6.41 -1.86 -16.06
CA ASN A 90 6.31 -2.23 -17.48
C ASN A 90 5.15 -1.52 -18.19
N LYS A 91 4.14 -1.07 -17.44
CA LYS A 91 2.97 -0.34 -17.93
C LYS A 91 2.74 0.91 -17.08
N ARG A 92 2.41 2.02 -17.75
CA ARG A 92 1.97 3.26 -17.08
C ARG A 92 0.61 3.72 -17.56
N VAL A 93 -0.20 4.21 -16.64
CA VAL A 93 -1.50 4.86 -16.89
C VAL A 93 -1.53 6.16 -16.11
N GLU A 94 -1.76 7.27 -16.80
CA GLU A 94 -1.74 8.63 -16.23
C GLU A 94 -0.50 8.95 -15.38
N GLY A 95 0.65 8.34 -15.74
CA GLY A 95 1.93 8.51 -15.06
C GLY A 95 2.19 7.51 -13.92
N PHE A 96 1.18 6.78 -13.46
CA PHE A 96 1.33 5.73 -12.43
C PHE A 96 1.83 4.43 -13.04
N CYS A 97 2.62 3.68 -12.28
CA CYS A 97 2.97 2.32 -12.64
C CYS A 97 1.82 1.38 -12.33
N VAL A 98 1.54 0.46 -13.26
CA VAL A 98 0.55 -0.59 -13.04
C VAL A 98 1.27 -1.78 -12.39
N ALA A 99 0.78 -2.19 -11.22
CA ALA A 99 1.23 -3.38 -10.53
C ALA A 99 0.58 -4.62 -11.16
N GLU A 100 1.39 -5.63 -11.47
CA GLU A 100 0.92 -6.95 -11.86
C GLU A 100 0.64 -7.81 -10.61
N ILE A 101 -0.13 -8.90 -10.78
CA ILE A 101 -0.55 -9.78 -9.69
C ILE A 101 0.59 -10.22 -8.75
N GLU A 102 1.76 -10.58 -9.29
CA GLU A 102 2.92 -10.99 -8.49
C GLU A 102 3.46 -9.86 -7.60
N CYS A 103 3.41 -8.63 -8.11
CA CYS A 103 3.85 -7.46 -7.36
C CYS A 103 2.94 -7.22 -6.15
N VAL A 104 1.62 -7.34 -6.35
CA VAL A 104 0.62 -7.16 -5.30
C VAL A 104 0.76 -8.25 -4.24
N LEU A 105 0.85 -9.52 -4.66
CA LEU A 105 0.99 -10.66 -3.74
C LEU A 105 2.27 -10.55 -2.89
N ARG A 106 3.39 -10.13 -3.50
CA ARG A 106 4.63 -9.88 -2.76
C ARG A 106 4.43 -8.85 -1.65
N HIS A 107 3.84 -7.70 -1.97
CA HIS A 107 3.63 -6.63 -1.00
C HIS A 107 2.57 -6.94 0.07
N LEU A 108 1.60 -7.80 -0.26
CA LEU A 108 0.66 -8.35 0.72
C LEU A 108 1.36 -9.30 1.69
N ALA A 109 2.24 -10.18 1.19
CA ALA A 109 2.99 -11.13 2.00
C ALA A 109 4.02 -10.43 2.90
N ASP A 110 4.75 -9.46 2.35
CA ASP A 110 5.79 -8.69 3.07
C ASP A 110 5.18 -7.63 4.01
N ARG A 111 3.89 -7.29 3.81
CA ARG A 111 3.15 -6.28 4.60
C ARG A 111 3.84 -4.91 4.61
N ASP A 112 4.47 -4.56 3.50
CA ASP A 112 5.30 -3.36 3.32
C ASP A 112 4.65 -2.30 2.41
N ALA A 113 3.43 -2.55 1.92
CA ALA A 113 2.61 -1.59 1.20
C ALA A 113 1.31 -1.28 1.94
N THR A 114 0.82 -0.05 1.80
CA THR A 114 -0.56 0.28 2.15
C THR A 114 -1.47 -0.09 0.98
N ILE A 115 -2.47 -0.91 1.26
CA ILE A 115 -3.48 -1.30 0.27
C ILE A 115 -4.68 -0.37 0.40
N VAL A 116 -5.15 0.17 -0.72
CA VAL A 116 -6.32 1.05 -0.79
C VAL A 116 -7.36 0.44 -1.72
N ASP A 117 -8.56 0.22 -1.19
CA ASP A 117 -9.74 -0.19 -1.96
C ASP A 117 -10.51 1.04 -2.42
N ALA A 118 -10.56 1.26 -3.73
CA ALA A 118 -11.24 2.41 -4.34
C ALA A 118 -12.71 2.14 -4.72
N ARG A 119 -13.23 0.92 -4.47
CA ARG A 119 -14.61 0.53 -4.79
C ARG A 119 -15.62 1.20 -3.85
N GLU A 120 -16.89 1.01 -4.13
CA GLU A 120 -17.97 1.54 -3.32
C GLU A 120 -18.07 0.80 -1.97
N GLN A 121 -18.74 1.42 -0.99
CA GLN A 121 -18.84 0.89 0.38
C GLN A 121 -19.38 -0.54 0.43
N HIS A 122 -20.42 -0.83 -0.35
CA HIS A 122 -21.05 -2.15 -0.35
C HIS A 122 -20.09 -3.25 -0.83
N ASP A 123 -19.27 -2.98 -1.85
CA ASP A 123 -18.27 -3.92 -2.34
C ASP A 123 -17.18 -4.18 -1.30
N TYR A 124 -16.70 -3.10 -0.65
CA TYR A 124 -15.68 -3.17 0.40
C TYR A 124 -16.18 -3.93 1.64
N ASP A 125 -17.46 -3.76 1.98
CA ASP A 125 -18.10 -4.43 3.11
C ASP A 125 -18.39 -5.90 2.82
N GLU A 126 -18.67 -6.28 1.58
CA GLU A 126 -18.89 -7.67 1.19
C GLU A 126 -17.61 -8.50 1.31
N ALA A 127 -16.53 -8.01 0.69
CA ALA A 127 -15.22 -8.63 0.76
C ALA A 127 -14.14 -7.65 0.30
N ARG A 128 -12.93 -7.75 0.87
CA ARG A 128 -11.81 -6.85 0.58
C ARG A 128 -10.47 -7.53 0.83
N LEU A 129 -9.38 -6.92 0.38
CA LEU A 129 -8.04 -7.35 0.80
C LEU A 129 -7.82 -7.03 2.28
N ALA A 130 -7.11 -7.92 2.98
CA ALA A 130 -6.92 -7.88 4.42
C ALA A 130 -6.12 -6.64 4.85
N GLY A 131 -6.73 -5.81 5.69
CA GLY A 131 -6.17 -4.53 6.11
C GLY A 131 -6.16 -3.44 5.03
N ALA A 132 -6.90 -3.60 3.93
CA ALA A 132 -7.10 -2.52 2.97
C ALA A 132 -7.83 -1.33 3.62
N ILE A 133 -7.43 -0.12 3.25
CA ILE A 133 -8.10 1.12 3.66
C ILE A 133 -9.14 1.45 2.60
N HIS A 134 -10.39 1.64 3.00
CA HIS A 134 -11.45 2.07 2.09
C HIS A 134 -11.33 3.55 1.75
N VAL A 135 -11.16 3.86 0.47
CA VAL A 135 -11.16 5.23 -0.06
C VAL A 135 -11.95 5.23 -1.37
N PRO A 136 -13.29 5.28 -1.33
CA PRO A 136 -14.11 5.21 -2.52
C PRO A 136 -13.80 6.40 -3.43
N SER A 137 -13.68 6.15 -4.74
CA SER A 137 -13.37 7.21 -5.71
C SER A 137 -14.39 8.37 -5.68
N SER A 138 -15.63 8.10 -5.30
CA SER A 138 -16.72 9.09 -5.19
C SER A 138 -16.54 10.07 -4.02
N ALA A 139 -15.79 9.70 -2.99
CA ALA A 139 -15.57 10.50 -1.78
C ALA A 139 -14.08 10.61 -1.39
N VAL A 140 -13.16 10.50 -2.35
CA VAL A 140 -11.71 10.48 -2.10
C VAL A 140 -11.21 11.73 -1.36
N TYR A 141 -11.74 12.92 -1.69
CA TYR A 141 -11.35 14.16 -1.03
C TYR A 141 -11.79 14.21 0.44
N ASP A 142 -13.00 13.71 0.73
CA ASP A 142 -13.55 13.66 2.08
C ASP A 142 -12.82 12.65 2.97
N ASN A 143 -12.21 11.63 2.36
CA ASN A 143 -11.49 10.57 3.06
C ASN A 143 -9.97 10.83 3.16
N MET A 144 -9.45 11.91 2.59
CA MET A 144 -8.01 12.15 2.53
C MET A 144 -7.40 12.38 3.92
N ASP A 145 -8.11 13.06 4.82
CA ASP A 145 -7.67 13.27 6.21
C ASP A 145 -7.48 11.94 6.94
N ASN A 146 -8.40 10.98 6.73
CA ASN A 146 -8.32 9.65 7.32
C ASN A 146 -7.12 8.89 6.75
N LEU A 147 -6.92 8.94 5.42
CA LEU A 147 -5.80 8.27 4.79
C LEU A 147 -4.46 8.85 5.25
N MET A 148 -4.33 10.18 5.33
CA MET A 148 -3.11 10.84 5.80
C MET A 148 -2.82 10.60 7.29
N ALA A 149 -3.84 10.27 8.09
CA ALA A 149 -3.65 9.86 9.48
C ALA A 149 -3.04 8.45 9.57
N VAL A 150 -3.33 7.57 8.61
CA VAL A 150 -2.84 6.18 8.57
C VAL A 150 -1.53 6.05 7.77
N VAL A 151 -1.36 6.87 6.73
CA VAL A 151 -0.17 6.91 5.87
C VAL A 151 0.57 8.25 6.07
N PRO A 152 1.34 8.40 7.16
CA PRO A 152 1.95 9.68 7.50
C PRO A 152 3.16 10.05 6.63
N VAL A 153 3.71 9.10 5.87
CA VAL A 153 4.90 9.28 5.03
C VAL A 153 4.49 9.27 3.57
N GLN A 154 4.79 10.35 2.86
CA GLN A 154 4.39 10.57 1.46
C GLN A 154 5.09 9.62 0.46
N ASP A 155 6.25 9.08 0.84
CA ASP A 155 7.01 8.12 0.04
C ASP A 155 6.67 6.65 0.36
N SER A 156 5.73 6.41 1.30
CA SER A 156 5.20 5.06 1.56
C SER A 156 4.60 4.48 0.30
N LEU A 157 4.88 3.20 0.05
CA LEU A 157 4.29 2.49 -1.07
C LEU A 157 2.80 2.31 -0.85
N ILE A 158 1.99 2.81 -1.79
CA ILE A 158 0.54 2.65 -1.82
C ILE A 158 0.17 1.85 -3.07
N ILE A 159 -0.62 0.79 -2.90
CA ILE A 159 -1.23 0.05 -4.00
C ILE A 159 -2.73 0.31 -3.95
N VAL A 160 -3.26 0.90 -5.02
CA VAL A 160 -4.68 1.23 -5.15
C VAL A 160 -5.33 0.26 -6.13
N TYR A 161 -6.39 -0.42 -5.73
CA TYR A 161 -7.17 -1.30 -6.60
C TYR A 161 -8.62 -0.85 -6.72
N CYS A 162 -9.29 -1.31 -7.77
CA CYS A 162 -10.69 -1.04 -8.05
C CYS A 162 -11.45 -2.33 -8.37
N GLY A 163 -12.60 -2.25 -9.04
CA GLY A 163 -13.36 -3.43 -9.46
C GLY A 163 -12.62 -4.33 -10.47
N GLY A 164 -11.83 -3.75 -11.36
CA GLY A 164 -11.28 -4.45 -12.53
C GLY A 164 -11.87 -3.93 -13.84
N GLY A 165 -11.53 -4.57 -14.97
CA GLY A 165 -12.04 -4.25 -16.29
C GLY A 165 -11.86 -2.77 -16.70
N ASN A 166 -12.98 -2.08 -16.91
CA ASN A 166 -13.02 -0.66 -17.32
C ASN A 166 -13.18 0.30 -16.12
N CYS A 167 -12.88 -0.16 -14.90
CA CYS A 167 -13.09 0.64 -13.69
C CYS A 167 -11.97 1.67 -13.49
N GLU A 168 -12.34 2.95 -13.47
CA GLU A 168 -11.40 4.08 -13.35
C GLU A 168 -11.14 4.52 -11.89
N ALA A 169 -11.73 3.84 -10.90
CA ALA A 169 -11.72 4.28 -9.51
C ALA A 169 -10.30 4.34 -8.92
N SER A 170 -9.47 3.33 -9.18
CA SER A 170 -8.08 3.28 -8.71
C SER A 170 -7.25 4.43 -9.28
N LYS A 171 -7.46 4.74 -10.56
CA LYS A 171 -6.84 5.86 -11.25
C LYS A 171 -7.23 7.21 -10.64
N ASN A 172 -8.53 7.43 -10.41
CA ASN A 172 -9.03 8.66 -9.79
C ASN A 172 -8.45 8.87 -8.39
N VAL A 173 -8.45 7.82 -7.56
CA VAL A 173 -7.84 7.87 -6.23
C VAL A 173 -6.34 8.15 -6.34
N GLY A 174 -5.61 7.45 -7.23
CA GLY A 174 -4.18 7.69 -7.47
C GLY A 174 -3.85 9.13 -7.86
N ILE A 175 -4.64 9.74 -8.73
CA ILE A 175 -4.49 11.16 -9.12
C ILE A 175 -4.58 12.06 -7.90
N VAL A 176 -5.59 11.86 -7.06
CA VAL A 176 -5.76 12.66 -5.84
C VAL A 176 -4.59 12.42 -4.88
N LEU A 177 -4.15 11.17 -4.68
CA LEU A 177 -2.97 10.89 -3.84
C LEU A 177 -1.73 11.65 -4.33
N ARG A 178 -1.46 11.62 -5.64
CA ARG A 178 -0.36 12.38 -6.23
C ARG A 178 -0.52 13.89 -5.99
N ASP A 179 -1.72 14.42 -6.12
CA ASP A 179 -2.01 15.84 -5.87
C ASP A 179 -1.80 16.23 -4.39
N PHE A 180 -1.95 15.28 -3.47
CA PHE A 180 -1.64 15.44 -2.04
C PHE A 180 -0.17 15.14 -1.69
N GLY A 181 0.66 14.84 -2.70
CA GLY A 181 2.11 14.68 -2.57
C GLY A 181 2.60 13.25 -2.39
N PHE A 182 1.73 12.24 -2.49
CA PHE A 182 2.17 10.84 -2.49
C PHE A 182 2.92 10.53 -3.79
N THR A 183 4.16 10.04 -3.66
CA THR A 183 5.09 9.86 -4.78
C THR A 183 5.19 8.40 -5.23
N ASN A 184 4.87 7.47 -4.34
CA ASN A 184 5.07 6.04 -4.53
C ASN A 184 3.73 5.29 -4.58
N VAL A 185 2.98 5.53 -5.67
CA VAL A 185 1.64 4.95 -5.89
C VAL A 185 1.68 4.00 -7.07
N LEU A 186 1.22 2.77 -6.86
CA LEU A 186 0.97 1.76 -7.89
C LEU A 186 -0.53 1.57 -8.07
N LEU A 187 -0.96 1.38 -9.32
CA LEU A 187 -2.34 1.03 -9.64
C LEU A 187 -2.42 -0.46 -9.91
N TYR A 188 -3.35 -1.16 -9.26
CA TYR A 188 -3.70 -2.53 -9.62
C TYR A 188 -4.99 -2.51 -10.44
N GLU A 189 -4.85 -2.42 -11.77
CA GLU A 189 -5.98 -2.20 -12.69
C GLU A 189 -6.87 -3.44 -12.88
N ASN A 190 -6.31 -4.65 -12.78
CA ASN A 190 -7.10 -5.87 -12.86
C ASN A 190 -8.04 -6.03 -11.65
N GLY A 191 -7.72 -5.35 -10.54
CA GLY A 191 -8.64 -5.09 -9.44
C GLY A 191 -9.24 -6.34 -8.80
N TRP A 192 -10.45 -6.17 -8.28
CA TRP A 192 -11.20 -7.21 -7.58
C TRP A 192 -11.52 -8.43 -8.45
N GLU A 193 -11.82 -8.21 -9.74
CA GLU A 193 -12.07 -9.29 -10.70
C GLU A 193 -10.94 -10.33 -10.74
N GLU A 194 -9.67 -9.89 -10.80
CA GLU A 194 -8.53 -10.81 -10.78
C GLU A 194 -8.23 -11.37 -9.37
N ILE A 195 -8.49 -10.59 -8.33
CA ILE A 195 -8.36 -11.04 -6.94
C ILE A 195 -9.23 -12.28 -6.70
N GLU A 196 -10.50 -12.23 -7.12
CA GLU A 196 -11.44 -13.34 -6.97
C GLU A 196 -11.14 -14.49 -7.93
N ALA A 197 -10.87 -14.18 -9.20
CA ALA A 197 -10.73 -15.21 -10.24
C ALA A 197 -9.43 -16.02 -10.12
N SER A 198 -8.36 -15.43 -9.57
CA SER A 198 -7.05 -16.09 -9.54
C SER A 198 -6.95 -17.23 -8.53
N GLY A 199 -7.74 -17.20 -7.45
CA GLY A 199 -7.59 -18.11 -6.31
C GLY A 199 -6.29 -17.95 -5.51
N ARG A 200 -5.47 -16.92 -5.82
CA ARG A 200 -4.15 -16.70 -5.20
C ARG A 200 -4.17 -15.79 -3.99
N PHE A 201 -5.28 -15.07 -3.79
CA PHE A 201 -5.46 -14.13 -2.68
C PHE A 201 -6.20 -14.73 -1.48
N GLY A 202 -6.42 -16.05 -1.45
CA GLY A 202 -7.26 -16.70 -0.43
C GLY A 202 -6.90 -16.32 1.02
N ASP A 203 -5.60 -16.29 1.34
CA ASP A 203 -5.11 -15.91 2.67
C ASP A 203 -5.13 -14.40 2.95
N PHE A 204 -5.39 -13.59 1.92
CA PHE A 204 -5.38 -12.14 1.96
C PHE A 204 -6.78 -11.54 1.76
N ILE A 205 -7.84 -12.34 1.69
CA ILE A 205 -9.22 -11.84 1.57
C ILE A 205 -9.88 -11.82 2.95
N GLU A 206 -10.40 -10.65 3.33
CA GLU A 206 -11.31 -10.47 4.45
C GLU A 206 -12.74 -10.42 3.91
N ILE A 207 -13.58 -11.39 4.32
CA ILE A 207 -15.02 -11.39 4.03
C ILE A 207 -15.74 -10.57 5.10
N GLY A 208 -16.74 -9.80 4.67
CA GLY A 208 -17.59 -8.96 5.52
C GLY A 208 -18.20 -9.66 6.72
N GLY A 209 -18.21 -8.94 7.86
CA GLY A 209 -18.82 -9.31 9.13
C GLY A 209 -19.49 -8.13 9.82
#